data_AF-A0A9C8ZUD9-F1
#
_entry.id   AF-A0A9C8ZUD9-F1
#
_cell.length_a   1.000
_cell.length_b   1.000
_cell.length_c   1.000
_cell.angle_alpha   90.00
_cell.angle_beta   90.00
_cell.angle_gamma   90.00
#
_symmetry.space_group_name_H-M   'P 1'
#
loop_
_entity.id
_entity.type
_entity.pdbx_description
1 polymer ?
#
loop_
_entity_poly.entity_id
_entity_poly.type
_entity_poly.pdbx_seq_one_letter_code
_entity_poly.pdbx_strand_id
1 'polypeptide(L)'
;MCHNEFKYIPAMQTLTKQLIDLKLSNRMLTDTLLARIIKGSKQRRYHLVNRAIKTGELLRLRRGIYLLAKPFRDHPIHPFALAQAFVPGSYVSFETALSHHGWIPEAVYTTACVTPGRKSLEYEHTTFGHFSFHPLATQPGYFLELVDREHFNEQSMLV
;
A
#
# COMPACT_ATOMS: atom_id res chain seq x y z
N MET A 1 -0.88 -23.60 25.46
CA MET A 1 -1.57 -22.54 26.30
C MET A 1 -2.08 -21.41 25.41
N CYS A 2 -3.18 -21.75 24.69
CA CYS A 2 -4.57 -21.30 24.62
C CYS A 2 -4.64 -19.80 24.29
N HIS A 3 -4.91 -19.53 22.96
CA HIS A 3 -6.11 -18.65 22.82
C HIS A 3 -6.59 -18.67 21.36
N ASN A 4 -7.12 -19.79 20.90
CA ASN A 4 -8.13 -19.81 19.82
C ASN A 4 -9.34 -18.91 20.15
N GLU A 5 -9.06 -17.64 19.99
CA GLU A 5 -10.10 -16.59 19.98
C GLU A 5 -11.07 -16.80 18.80
N PHE A 6 -11.83 -17.87 18.76
CA PHE A 6 -13.03 -18.00 17.89
C PHE A 6 -13.98 -16.84 18.12
N LYS A 7 -13.53 -15.63 17.70
CA LYS A 7 -14.33 -14.39 17.56
C LYS A 7 -15.53 -14.63 16.65
N TYR A 8 -16.72 -14.91 17.18
CA TYR A 8 -18.09 -14.68 16.66
C TYR A 8 -18.06 -13.86 15.37
N ILE A 9 -17.93 -14.52 14.19
CA ILE A 9 -17.99 -13.85 12.87
C ILE A 9 -19.46 -13.53 12.55
N PRO A 10 -20.04 -12.33 12.87
CA PRO A 10 -21.36 -11.94 12.37
C PRO A 10 -21.62 -12.49 10.95
N ALA A 11 -22.92 -12.99 10.78
CA ALA A 11 -23.34 -13.37 9.41
C ALA A 11 -22.58 -12.56 8.35
N MET A 12 -21.59 -13.17 7.84
CA MET A 12 -20.71 -12.65 6.76
C MET A 12 -21.56 -12.09 5.61
N GLN A 13 -21.08 -10.80 5.20
CA GLN A 13 -21.81 -10.17 4.06
C GLN A 13 -21.54 -10.90 2.75
N THR A 14 -22.44 -10.73 1.85
CA THR A 14 -22.38 -11.45 0.56
C THR A 14 -21.12 -11.08 -0.22
N LEU A 15 -20.74 -9.82 -0.16
CA LEU A 15 -19.54 -9.40 -0.92
C LEU A 15 -18.28 -10.09 -0.37
N THR A 16 -18.20 -10.13 0.92
CA THR A 16 -17.00 -10.75 1.53
C THR A 16 -16.94 -12.25 1.19
N LYS A 17 -18.04 -12.86 1.20
CA LYS A 17 -18.05 -14.31 0.83
C LYS A 17 -17.61 -14.51 -0.62
N GLN A 18 -18.17 -13.72 -1.39
CA GLN A 18 -17.81 -13.83 -2.83
C GLN A 18 -16.30 -13.61 -3.04
N LEU A 19 -15.71 -12.60 -2.42
CA LEU A 19 -14.26 -12.35 -2.57
C LEU A 19 -13.43 -13.53 -2.05
N ILE A 20 -13.88 -14.10 -1.05
CA ILE A 20 -13.12 -15.26 -0.51
C ILE A 20 -13.25 -16.44 -1.46
N ASP A 21 -14.39 -16.62 -2.00
CA ASP A 21 -14.61 -17.76 -2.92
C ASP A 21 -13.76 -17.59 -4.19
N LEU A 22 -13.52 -16.35 -4.50
CA LEU A 22 -12.71 -16.12 -5.72
C LEU A 22 -11.24 -16.07 -5.38
N LYS A 23 -10.92 -16.32 -4.15
CA LYS A 23 -9.52 -16.39 -3.67
C LYS A 23 -8.84 -15.02 -3.84
N LEU A 24 -9.62 -14.04 -3.55
CA LEU A 24 -9.04 -12.68 -3.64
C LEU A 24 -8.88 -12.08 -2.24
N SER A 25 -8.87 -12.90 -1.28
CA SER A 25 -8.86 -12.41 0.12
C SER A 25 -7.52 -11.76 0.47
N ASN A 26 -6.52 -12.09 -0.29
CA ASN A 26 -5.20 -11.56 0.13
C ASN A 26 -4.70 -10.51 -0.87
N ARG A 27 -5.62 -10.02 -1.58
CA ARG A 27 -5.20 -9.04 -2.60
C ARG A 27 -5.83 -7.68 -2.28
N MET A 28 -5.22 -6.64 -2.95
CA MET A 28 -5.86 -5.31 -2.83
C MET A 28 -7.01 -5.20 -3.84
N LEU A 29 -8.01 -4.64 -3.24
CA LEU A 29 -9.20 -4.57 -4.11
C LEU A 29 -9.41 -3.13 -4.58
N THR A 30 -9.39 -3.02 -5.99
CA THR A 30 -9.64 -1.67 -6.55
C THR A 30 -11.09 -1.57 -7.04
N ASP A 31 -11.46 -0.35 -7.23
CA ASP A 31 -12.84 -0.16 -7.72
C ASP A 31 -13.04 -0.86 -9.08
N THR A 32 -11.98 -0.77 -9.84
CA THR A 32 -12.08 -1.43 -11.16
C THR A 32 -12.25 -2.95 -11.01
N LEU A 33 -11.49 -3.50 -10.08
CA LEU A 33 -11.62 -4.95 -9.87
C LEU A 33 -13.01 -5.31 -9.31
N LEU A 34 -13.44 -4.45 -8.41
CA LEU A 34 -14.77 -4.75 -7.83
C LEU A 34 -15.85 -4.60 -8.89
N ALA A 35 -15.65 -3.68 -9.76
CA ALA A 35 -16.66 -3.50 -10.82
C ALA A 35 -16.69 -4.72 -11.74
N ARG A 36 -15.56 -5.35 -11.85
CA ARG A 36 -15.49 -6.53 -12.74
C ARG A 36 -16.11 -7.76 -12.07
N ILE A 37 -16.00 -7.80 -10.81
CA ILE A 37 -16.41 -9.04 -10.12
C ILE A 37 -17.89 -8.93 -9.74
N ILE A 38 -18.26 -7.72 -9.32
CA ILE A 38 -19.65 -7.57 -8.85
C ILE A 38 -20.53 -7.20 -10.04
N LYS A 39 -21.35 -8.14 -10.43
CA LYS A 39 -22.23 -7.86 -11.59
C LYS A 39 -23.40 -6.98 -11.17
N GLY A 40 -23.84 -6.16 -12.10
CA GLY A 40 -25.02 -5.32 -11.78
C GLY A 40 -24.71 -3.84 -11.97
N SER A 41 -25.69 -3.04 -11.26
CA SER A 41 -25.57 -1.58 -11.47
C SER A 41 -24.51 -0.99 -10.55
N LYS A 42 -24.00 0.19 -10.88
CA LYS A 42 -23.01 0.92 -10.04
C LYS A 42 -23.56 1.17 -8.64
N GLN A 43 -24.85 1.43 -8.56
CA GLN A 43 -25.47 1.70 -7.24
C GLN A 43 -25.44 0.45 -6.36
N ARG A 44 -25.79 -0.59 -6.95
CA ARG A 44 -25.75 -1.86 -6.18
C ARG A 44 -24.34 -2.13 -5.65
N ARG A 45 -23.39 -1.99 -6.46
CA ARG A 45 -22.00 -2.21 -6.01
C ARG A 45 -21.63 -1.25 -4.87
N TYR A 46 -22.01 -0.07 -5.13
CA TYR A 46 -21.72 0.93 -4.09
C TYR A 46 -22.33 0.51 -2.75
N HIS A 47 -23.56 0.10 -2.74
CA HIS A 47 -24.23 -0.30 -1.50
C HIS A 47 -23.57 -1.52 -0.85
N LEU A 48 -23.14 -2.48 -1.67
CA LEU A 48 -22.48 -3.68 -1.10
C LEU A 48 -21.15 -3.32 -0.45
N VAL A 49 -20.44 -2.45 -1.14
CA VAL A 49 -19.11 -2.08 -0.58
C VAL A 49 -19.31 -1.30 0.71
N ASN A 50 -20.25 -0.36 0.69
CA ASN A 50 -20.47 0.45 1.91
C ASN A 50 -20.95 -0.40 3.08
N ARG A 51 -21.75 -1.25 2.77
CA ARG A 51 -22.22 -2.16 3.85
C ARG A 51 -21.05 -2.94 4.46
N ALA A 52 -20.20 -3.53 3.53
CA ALA A 52 -19.04 -4.30 4.05
C ALA A 52 -18.09 -3.39 4.84
N ILE A 53 -17.97 -2.18 4.44
CA ILE A 53 -17.10 -1.26 5.19
C ILE A 53 -17.74 -0.97 6.56
N LYS A 54 -19.04 -0.78 6.59
CA LYS A 54 -19.74 -0.47 7.84
C LYS A 54 -19.64 -1.63 8.85
N THR A 55 -19.61 -2.77 8.29
CA THR A 55 -19.55 -3.94 9.21
C THR A 55 -18.11 -4.27 9.57
N GLY A 56 -17.16 -3.61 8.93
CA GLY A 56 -15.74 -3.76 9.32
C GLY A 56 -15.08 -4.92 8.56
N GLU A 57 -15.80 -5.51 7.63
CA GLU A 57 -15.19 -6.63 6.89
C GLU A 57 -14.27 -6.13 5.77
N LEU A 58 -14.54 -4.91 5.35
CA LEU A 58 -13.72 -4.30 4.28
C LEU A 58 -13.13 -2.99 4.81
N LEU A 59 -11.89 -2.84 4.60
CA LEU A 59 -11.20 -1.61 5.05
C LEU A 59 -10.89 -0.74 3.83
N ARG A 60 -11.31 0.53 4.05
CA ARG A 60 -10.97 1.46 2.95
C ARG A 60 -9.59 2.09 3.24
N LEU A 61 -8.70 1.85 2.26
CA LEU A 61 -7.34 2.41 2.48
C LEU A 61 -7.26 3.82 1.89
N ARG A 62 -7.79 3.99 0.68
CA ARG A 62 -8.00 5.29 0.01
C ARG A 62 -9.14 5.16 -1.01
N ARG A 63 -9.40 6.34 -1.53
CA ARG A 63 -10.53 6.26 -2.48
C ARG A 63 -10.25 5.24 -3.59
N GLY A 64 -11.24 4.20 -3.57
CA GLY A 64 -11.17 3.27 -4.72
C GLY A 64 -10.25 2.06 -4.42
N ILE A 65 -9.65 2.08 -3.23
CA ILE A 65 -8.77 0.95 -2.88
C ILE A 65 -9.22 0.39 -1.53
N TYR A 66 -9.35 -0.89 -1.62
CA TYR A 66 -9.91 -1.51 -0.39
C TYR A 66 -9.11 -2.77 -0.05
N LEU A 67 -9.36 -3.18 1.24
CA LEU A 67 -8.68 -4.40 1.73
C LEU A 67 -9.60 -5.12 2.71
N LEU A 68 -9.51 -6.49 2.51
CA LEU A 68 -10.31 -7.21 3.52
C LEU A 68 -9.67 -7.11 4.90
N ALA A 69 -10.56 -7.16 5.90
CA ALA A 69 -10.04 -7.05 7.27
C ALA A 69 -9.26 -8.31 7.66
N LYS A 70 -8.50 -8.22 8.73
CA LYS A 70 -7.50 -9.24 9.13
C LYS A 70 -8.15 -10.62 9.33
N PRO A 71 -9.33 -10.69 9.85
CA PRO A 71 -9.91 -12.03 10.09
C PRO A 71 -10.29 -12.73 8.76
N PHE A 72 -10.34 -11.95 7.72
CA PHE A 72 -10.79 -12.58 6.45
C PHE A 72 -9.60 -12.75 5.49
N ARG A 73 -8.40 -12.64 6.03
CA ARG A 73 -7.21 -12.85 5.18
C ARG A 73 -6.36 -13.97 5.79
N ASP A 74 -5.61 -14.59 4.86
CA ASP A 74 -4.74 -15.68 5.34
C ASP A 74 -3.45 -15.13 5.98
N HIS A 75 -3.01 -14.07 5.42
CA HIS A 75 -1.78 -13.46 5.99
C HIS A 75 -1.91 -11.92 5.97
N PRO A 76 -1.06 -11.34 6.86
CA PRO A 76 -1.07 -9.87 6.83
C PRO A 76 -0.51 -9.32 5.52
N ILE A 77 -0.98 -8.13 5.22
CA ILE A 77 -0.49 -7.54 3.96
C ILE A 77 0.81 -6.76 4.26
N HIS A 78 1.68 -7.05 3.32
CA HIS A 78 2.98 -6.38 3.50
C HIS A 78 2.90 -4.90 3.08
N PRO A 79 3.57 -3.97 3.87
CA PRO A 79 3.51 -2.53 3.56
C PRO A 79 4.00 -2.23 2.13
N PHE A 80 4.90 -3.07 1.59
CA PHE A 80 5.41 -2.80 0.23
C PHE A 80 4.31 -3.05 -0.81
N ALA A 81 3.58 -4.08 -0.51
CA ALA A 81 2.44 -4.30 -1.44
C ALA A 81 1.42 -3.15 -1.37
N LEU A 82 1.24 -2.63 -0.19
CA LEU A 82 0.30 -1.48 -0.05
C LEU A 82 0.85 -0.26 -0.79
N ALA A 83 2.14 -0.09 -0.68
CA ALA A 83 2.72 1.08 -1.37
C ALA A 83 2.47 1.01 -2.88
N GLN A 84 2.54 -0.17 -3.40
CA GLN A 84 2.34 -0.32 -4.85
C GLN A 84 0.88 -0.11 -5.23
N ALA A 85 0.11 -0.48 -4.34
CA ALA A 85 -1.32 -0.27 -4.64
C ALA A 85 -1.69 1.22 -4.53
N PHE A 86 -1.06 1.88 -3.57
CA PHE A 86 -1.39 3.31 -3.44
C PHE A 86 -0.94 4.08 -4.69
N VAL A 87 0.27 3.76 -5.12
CA VAL A 87 0.78 4.49 -6.30
C VAL A 87 1.42 3.47 -7.24
N PRO A 88 0.60 3.11 -8.26
CA PRO A 88 1.15 2.14 -9.21
C PRO A 88 2.38 2.69 -9.94
N GLY A 89 3.39 1.85 -10.04
CA GLY A 89 4.63 2.26 -10.75
C GLY A 89 5.68 2.83 -9.78
N SER A 90 5.24 2.91 -8.56
CA SER A 90 6.26 3.35 -7.58
C SER A 90 7.11 2.18 -7.09
N TYR A 91 8.31 2.51 -6.65
CA TYR A 91 9.17 1.43 -6.14
C TYR A 91 9.76 1.84 -4.80
N VAL A 92 9.88 0.79 -3.92
CA VAL A 92 10.39 1.03 -2.54
C VAL A 92 11.87 1.44 -2.63
N SER A 93 12.17 2.60 -1.98
CA SER A 93 13.53 3.15 -2.12
C SER A 93 13.94 3.79 -0.79
N PHE A 94 15.11 4.53 -0.79
CA PHE A 94 15.65 5.32 0.36
C PHE A 94 15.93 4.39 1.54
N GLU A 95 15.73 4.87 2.72
CA GLU A 95 16.08 4.11 3.94
C GLU A 95 15.29 2.81 4.03
N THR A 96 14.06 2.89 3.39
CA THR A 96 13.24 1.66 3.47
C THR A 96 13.93 0.50 2.74
N ALA A 97 14.48 0.82 1.60
CA ALA A 97 15.14 -0.26 0.83
C ALA A 97 16.43 -0.71 1.54
N LEU A 98 17.14 0.29 2.05
CA LEU A 98 18.40 -0.08 2.73
C LEU A 98 18.13 -0.95 3.96
N SER A 99 17.08 -0.55 4.63
CA SER A 99 16.75 -1.37 5.83
C SER A 99 16.28 -2.75 5.41
N HIS A 100 15.37 -2.82 4.41
CA HIS A 100 14.85 -4.11 3.92
C HIS A 100 15.99 -5.06 3.52
N HIS A 101 17.06 -4.40 3.02
CA HIS A 101 18.17 -5.28 2.57
C HIS A 101 19.21 -5.42 3.68
N GLY A 102 19.04 -4.82 4.75
CA GLY A 102 19.90 -5.05 5.93
C GLY A 102 21.13 -4.14 5.90
N TRP A 103 21.15 -3.10 5.10
CA TRP A 103 22.35 -2.25 4.98
C TRP A 103 22.42 -1.23 6.13
N ILE A 104 21.33 -1.04 6.74
CA ILE A 104 21.39 -0.22 7.96
C ILE A 104 20.62 -0.96 9.06
N PRO A 105 21.07 -0.74 10.26
CA PRO A 105 20.48 -1.48 11.39
C PRO A 105 19.30 -0.72 12.01
N GLU A 106 19.09 0.50 11.56
CA GLU A 106 18.04 1.34 12.14
C GLU A 106 16.66 0.88 11.64
N ALA A 107 15.75 1.00 12.66
CA ALA A 107 14.36 0.67 12.25
C ALA A 107 13.75 1.83 11.45
N VAL A 108 13.14 1.47 10.32
CA VAL A 108 12.50 2.49 9.45
C VAL A 108 10.97 2.35 9.60
N TYR A 109 10.37 3.46 10.00
CA TYR A 109 8.93 3.35 10.33
C TYR A 109 8.09 3.88 9.17
N THR A 110 8.76 4.52 8.21
CA THR A 110 8.03 4.98 7.01
C THR A 110 8.43 4.14 5.79
N THR A 111 7.33 3.72 5.13
CA THR A 111 7.64 3.10 3.82
C THR A 111 7.80 4.19 2.74
N ALA A 112 9.08 4.29 2.33
CA ALA A 112 9.37 5.39 1.38
C ALA A 112 9.62 4.80 -0.01
N CYS A 113 9.02 5.57 -0.94
CA CYS A 113 9.11 5.06 -2.32
C CYS A 113 9.41 6.22 -3.27
N VAL A 114 9.98 5.78 -4.42
CA VAL A 114 10.10 6.75 -5.51
C VAL A 114 8.94 6.54 -6.50
N THR A 115 8.43 7.67 -6.99
CA THR A 115 7.28 7.54 -7.93
C THR A 115 7.62 8.24 -9.24
N PRO A 116 7.04 7.68 -10.35
CA PRO A 116 7.29 8.28 -11.67
C PRO A 116 6.52 9.60 -11.86
N GLY A 117 5.67 9.90 -11.02
CA GLY A 117 4.90 11.17 -11.12
C GLY A 117 5.76 12.39 -10.76
N ARG A 118 5.09 13.50 -10.82
CA ARG A 118 5.86 14.76 -10.65
C ARG A 118 5.69 15.29 -9.23
N LYS A 119 4.65 14.64 -8.59
CA LYS A 119 4.38 15.26 -7.26
C LYS A 119 4.72 14.26 -6.15
N SER A 120 5.15 14.98 -5.09
CA SER A 120 5.32 14.12 -3.88
C SER A 120 3.96 13.84 -3.24
N LEU A 121 3.86 12.57 -2.72
CA LEU A 121 2.59 12.17 -2.06
C LEU A 121 2.88 11.56 -0.69
N GLU A 122 1.87 11.77 0.13
CA GLU A 122 1.98 11.12 1.46
C GLU A 122 0.64 10.47 1.84
N TYR A 123 0.85 9.30 2.42
CA TYR A 123 -0.37 8.59 2.87
C TYR A 123 -0.14 8.09 4.30
N GLU A 124 -1.28 8.31 5.03
CA GLU A 124 -1.18 7.80 6.42
C GLU A 124 -2.40 6.92 6.73
N HIS A 125 -2.00 5.80 7.30
CA HIS A 125 -3.11 4.92 7.73
C HIS A 125 -2.87 4.50 9.19
N THR A 126 -3.96 4.46 9.89
CA THR A 126 -3.84 4.22 11.35
C THR A 126 -3.24 2.83 11.60
N THR A 127 -3.55 1.93 10.77
CA THR A 127 -3.10 0.54 11.06
C THR A 127 -1.82 0.22 10.27
N PHE A 128 -1.63 0.86 9.15
CA PHE A 128 -0.56 0.32 8.28
C PHE A 128 0.60 1.33 8.24
N GLY A 129 0.45 2.39 8.88
CA GLY A 129 1.61 3.28 9.05
C GLY A 129 1.65 4.38 7.98
N HIS A 130 2.90 4.88 7.89
CA HIS A 130 3.06 6.06 7.01
C HIS A 130 3.79 5.67 5.72
N PHE A 131 3.26 6.31 4.58
CA PHE A 131 3.88 6.06 3.26
C PHE A 131 4.25 7.40 2.61
N SER A 132 5.47 7.31 2.03
CA SER A 132 5.86 8.56 1.33
C SER A 132 6.38 8.23 -0.07
N PHE A 133 5.98 9.19 -0.95
CA PHE A 133 6.37 8.97 -2.37
C PHE A 133 7.04 10.24 -2.89
N HIS A 134 8.20 9.90 -3.51
CA HIS A 134 9.00 11.07 -3.96
C HIS A 134 9.29 10.92 -5.47
N PRO A 135 8.95 12.01 -6.18
CA PRO A 135 9.29 11.93 -7.61
C PRO A 135 10.80 12.00 -7.84
N LEU A 136 11.12 11.42 -8.94
CA LEU A 136 12.55 11.53 -9.32
C LEU A 136 12.71 12.68 -10.33
N ALA A 137 13.57 13.52 -9.97
CA ALA A 137 13.90 14.59 -10.93
C ALA A 137 14.55 14.02 -12.19
N THR A 138 13.73 13.71 -13.20
CA THR A 138 14.33 13.04 -14.38
C THR A 138 14.61 14.08 -15.46
N GLN A 139 14.90 15.34 -15.09
CA GLN A 139 15.35 16.18 -16.23
C GLN A 139 16.45 15.48 -17.04
N PRO A 140 16.11 15.34 -18.43
CA PRO A 140 17.11 14.76 -19.33
C PRO A 140 18.44 15.52 -19.27
N GLY A 141 19.55 14.88 -18.54
CA GLY A 141 20.92 15.46 -18.49
C GLY A 141 21.35 15.73 -17.06
N TYR A 142 20.45 15.46 -16.11
CA TYR A 142 20.75 15.75 -14.70
C TYR A 142 20.41 14.54 -13.83
N PHE A 143 20.33 13.34 -14.56
CA PHE A 143 20.22 12.10 -13.76
C PHE A 143 21.44 11.93 -12.85
N LEU A 144 21.40 12.55 -11.77
CA LEU A 144 22.63 12.41 -10.94
C LEU A 144 22.40 11.32 -9.89
N GLU A 145 22.79 10.28 -10.34
CA GLU A 145 22.66 9.37 -9.16
C GLU A 145 23.89 9.50 -8.26
N LEU A 146 23.44 10.30 -6.94
CA LEU A 146 24.10 10.36 -5.63
C LEU A 146 25.42 11.14 -5.72
N VAL A 147 25.36 12.42 -6.35
CA VAL A 147 26.72 12.89 -6.74
C VAL A 147 26.77 14.41 -6.55
N ASP A 148 27.09 14.87 -5.48
CA ASP A 148 27.67 16.22 -5.31
C ASP A 148 29.20 16.21 -5.50
N ARG A 149 29.32 17.51 -5.87
CA ARG A 149 30.75 17.79 -6.12
C ARG A 149 31.28 18.65 -4.96
N GLU A 150 31.82 18.15 -4.13
CA GLU A 150 32.46 18.84 -2.99
C GLU A 150 33.96 19.00 -3.24
N HIS A 151 34.28 20.37 -2.86
CA HIS A 151 35.75 20.50 -2.96
C HIS A 151 36.37 20.72 -1.59
N PHE A 152 37.10 19.82 -1.12
CA PHE A 152 37.76 19.88 0.19
C PHE A 152 39.28 19.83 0.01
N ASN A 153 40.29 20.97 0.37
CA ASN A 153 41.75 21.15 0.14
C ASN A 153 42.05 21.33 -1.34
N GLU A 154 41.08 22.09 -2.19
CA GLU A 154 41.15 22.35 -3.66
C GLU A 154 40.56 21.17 -4.45
N GLN A 155 39.80 20.22 -3.96
CA GLN A 155 39.10 19.09 -4.63
C GLN A 155 37.58 19.32 -4.55
N SER A 156 36.74 18.96 -5.71
CA SER A 156 35.26 19.15 -5.77
C SER A 156 34.57 17.79 -5.61
N MET A 157 33.70 17.51 -4.70
CA MET A 157 32.93 16.24 -4.59
C MET A 157 31.44 16.55 -4.80
N LEU A 158 30.59 15.52 -5.31
CA LEU A 158 29.13 15.40 -5.53
C LEU A 158 28.56 14.31 -4.64
N VAL A 159 28.39 14.44 -3.62
CA VAL A 159 27.64 13.72 -2.57
C VAL A 159 26.18 14.19 -2.57
#